data_AF-A0A1R3I809-F1
#
_entry.id   AF-A0A1R3I809-F1
#
_cell.length_a   1.000
_cell.length_b   1.000
_cell.length_c   1.000
_cell.angle_alpha   90.00
_cell.angle_beta   90.00
_cell.angle_gamma   90.00
#
_symmetry.space_group_name_H-M   'P 1'
#
loop_
_entity.id
_entity.type
_entity.pdbx_description
1 polymer ?
#
loop_
_entity_poly.entity_id
_entity_poly.type
_entity_poly.pdbx_seq_one_letter_code
_entity_poly.pdbx_strand_id
1 'polypeptide(L)' 'MACSASGTWRKFMEESMVISPSDKMPCALPPPYEPEELREFLQRKANSTRQVETWEDEYWRSIDNKKP' A
#
# COMPACT_ATOMS: atom_id res chain seq x y z
N MET A 1 -8.46 19.42 19.62
CA MET A 1 -8.37 18.28 18.67
C MET A 1 -9.18 17.13 19.24
N ALA A 2 -10.19 16.66 18.51
CA ALA A 2 -11.24 15.75 18.98
C ALA A 2 -11.05 14.32 18.46
N CYS A 3 -9.84 13.76 18.52
CA CYS A 3 -9.65 12.36 18.18
C CYS A 3 -9.71 11.51 19.45
N SER A 4 -10.70 10.61 19.53
CA SER A 4 -10.87 9.65 20.63
C SER A 4 -9.92 8.45 20.55
N ALA A 5 -8.97 8.49 19.62
CA ALA A 5 -7.93 7.48 19.46
C ALA A 5 -7.16 7.26 20.76
N SER A 6 -6.88 5.99 21.06
CA SER A 6 -6.09 5.57 22.22
C SER A 6 -4.99 4.59 21.79
N GLY A 7 -4.08 4.32 22.72
CA GLY A 7 -2.97 3.38 22.49
C GLY A 7 -2.10 3.76 21.29
N THR A 8 -1.70 2.75 20.52
CA THR A 8 -0.77 2.89 19.39
C THR A 8 -1.31 3.81 18.31
N TRP A 9 -2.63 3.79 18.06
CA TRP A 9 -3.27 4.64 17.06
C TRP A 9 -3.12 6.13 17.40
N ARG A 10 -3.29 6.49 18.67
CA ARG A 10 -3.06 7.86 19.15
C ARG A 10 -1.62 8.30 18.96
N LYS A 11 -0.67 7.44 19.36
CA LYS A 11 0.78 7.73 19.23
C LYS A 11 1.16 8.02 17.79
N PHE A 12 0.75 7.17 16.85
CA PHE A 12 1.03 7.39 15.43
C PHE A 12 0.46 8.71 14.91
N MET A 13 -0.75 9.08 15.32
CA MET A 13 -1.33 10.36 14.89
C MET A 13 -0.63 11.56 15.49
N GLU A 14 -0.26 11.52 16.77
CA GLU A 14 0.48 12.60 17.42
C GLU A 14 1.88 12.75 16.82
N GLU A 15 2.58 11.65 16.55
CA GLU A 15 3.94 11.63 15.99
C GLU A 15 3.99 12.02 14.50
N SER A 16 2.95 11.69 13.73
CA SER A 16 2.87 12.04 12.30
C SER A 16 2.27 13.42 12.04
N MET A 17 1.83 14.14 13.07
CA MET A 17 1.20 15.43 12.92
C MET A 17 2.20 16.48 12.42
N VAL A 18 1.90 17.12 11.29
CA VAL A 18 2.68 18.26 10.79
C VAL A 18 2.37 19.48 11.66
N ILE A 19 3.37 19.95 12.43
CA ILE A 19 3.21 21.06 13.38
C ILE A 19 3.44 22.43 12.73
N SER A 20 4.29 22.50 11.71
CA SER A 20 4.58 23.72 10.98
C SER A 20 4.93 23.41 9.52
N PRO A 21 4.80 24.39 8.61
CA PRO A 21 5.38 24.28 7.28
C PRO A 21 6.89 24.02 7.35
N SER A 22 7.43 23.39 6.31
CA SER A 22 8.88 23.26 6.17
C SER A 22 9.45 24.54 5.58
N ASP A 23 10.57 25.02 6.13
CA ASP A 23 11.36 26.11 5.52
C ASP A 23 12.14 25.63 4.29
N LYS A 24 12.19 24.31 4.06
CA LYS A 24 12.81 23.71 2.87
C LYS A 24 11.83 23.74 1.72
N MET A 25 12.33 24.02 0.53
CA MET A 25 11.55 23.83 -0.69
C MET A 25 11.09 22.36 -0.80
N PRO A 26 9.89 22.11 -1.33
CA PRO A 26 9.45 20.75 -1.65
C PRO A 26 10.49 20.03 -2.51
N CYS A 27 10.62 18.72 -2.33
CA CYS A 27 11.39 17.92 -3.27
C CYS A 27 10.76 18.04 -4.67
N ALA A 28 11.61 18.06 -5.70
CA ALA A 28 11.12 17.92 -7.07
C ALA A 28 10.43 16.56 -7.19
N LEU A 29 9.21 16.55 -7.74
CA LEU A 29 8.58 15.30 -8.12
C LEU A 29 9.50 14.58 -9.12
N PRO A 30 9.61 13.25 -9.04
CA PRO A 30 10.30 12.51 -10.08
C PRO A 30 9.64 12.82 -11.44
N PRO A 31 10.41 12.81 -12.53
CA PRO A 31 9.82 12.95 -13.86
C PRO A 31 8.78 11.84 -14.07
N PRO A 32 7.76 12.08 -14.94
CA PRO A 32 6.85 11.03 -15.34
C PRO A 32 7.62 9.83 -15.87
N TYR A 33 7.06 8.63 -15.67
CA TYR A 33 7.61 7.42 -16.28
C TYR A 33 7.66 7.56 -17.80
N GLU A 34 8.75 7.09 -18.40
CA GLU A 34 8.77 6.87 -19.84
C GLU A 34 7.69 5.83 -20.20
N PRO A 35 7.08 5.89 -21.40
CA PRO A 35 5.99 5.00 -21.78
C PRO A 35 6.32 3.51 -21.62
N GLU A 36 7.58 3.13 -21.86
CA GLU A 36 8.06 1.76 -21.69
C GLU A 36 8.16 1.36 -20.21
N GLU A 37 8.75 2.21 -19.38
CA GLU A 37 8.87 1.97 -17.94
C GLU A 37 7.50 1.84 -17.27
N LEU A 38 6.54 2.68 -17.69
CA LEU A 38 5.16 2.59 -17.21
C LEU A 38 4.51 1.26 -17.61
N ARG A 39 4.72 0.81 -18.85
CA ARG A 39 4.20 -0.47 -19.33
C ARG A 39 4.77 -1.64 -18.53
N GLU A 40 6.08 -1.68 -18.34
CA GLU A 40 6.75 -2.72 -17.56
C GLU A 40 6.28 -2.72 -16.10
N PHE A 41 6.10 -1.55 -15.51
CA PHE A 41 5.57 -1.41 -14.15
C PHE A 41 4.15 -1.98 -14.04
N LEU A 42 3.27 -1.62 -14.97
CA LEU A 42 1.89 -2.11 -14.99
C LEU A 42 1.83 -3.62 -15.22
N GLN A 43 2.68 -4.17 -16.09
CA GLN A 43 2.77 -5.61 -16.31
C GLN A 43 3.25 -6.35 -15.07
N ARG A 44 4.30 -5.85 -14.40
CA ARG A 44 4.78 -6.41 -13.13
C ARG A 44 3.68 -6.40 -12.07
N LYS A 45 2.98 -5.29 -11.93
CA LYS A 45 1.84 -5.16 -11.01
C LYS A 45 0.77 -6.23 -11.29
N ALA A 46 0.34 -6.36 -12.55
CA ALA A 46 -0.68 -7.34 -12.93
C ALA A 46 -0.23 -8.79 -12.66
N ASN A 47 1.03 -9.10 -12.95
CA ASN A 47 1.60 -10.43 -12.70
C ASN A 47 1.63 -10.75 -11.19
N SER A 48 2.07 -9.81 -10.36
CA SER A 48 2.10 -9.98 -8.90
C SER A 48 0.69 -10.14 -8.32
N THR A 49 -0.29 -9.35 -8.79
CA THR A 49 -1.68 -9.51 -8.38
C THR A 49 -2.20 -10.90 -8.72
N ARG A 50 -2.03 -11.36 -9.96
CA ARG A 50 -2.48 -12.68 -10.39
C ARG A 50 -1.85 -13.82 -9.59
N GLN A 51 -0.58 -13.66 -9.21
CA GLN A 51 0.12 -14.64 -8.38
C GLN A 51 -0.54 -14.77 -6.99
N VAL A 52 -0.85 -13.64 -6.36
CA VAL A 52 -1.53 -13.63 -5.05
C VAL A 52 -2.93 -14.23 -5.17
N GLU A 53 -3.71 -13.84 -6.18
CA GLU A 53 -5.05 -14.41 -6.43
C GLU A 53 -4.99 -15.93 -6.61
N THR A 54 -3.99 -16.44 -7.33
CA THR A 54 -3.80 -17.90 -7.52
C THR A 54 -3.54 -18.60 -6.18
N TRP A 55 -2.71 -18.03 -5.31
CA TRP A 55 -2.45 -18.58 -3.99
C TRP A 55 -3.69 -18.55 -3.09
N GLU A 56 -4.48 -17.48 -3.16
CA GLU A 56 -5.74 -17.37 -2.43
C GLU A 56 -6.74 -18.44 -2.90
N ASP A 57 -6.90 -18.61 -4.22
CA ASP A 57 -7.77 -19.64 -4.80
C ASP A 57 -7.35 -21.06 -4.38
N GLU A 58 -6.05 -21.36 -4.44
CA GLU A 58 -5.50 -22.64 -4.00
C GLU A 58 -5.75 -22.88 -2.51
N TYR A 59 -5.52 -21.86 -1.68
CA TYR A 59 -5.79 -21.90 -0.25
C TYR A 59 -7.26 -22.21 0.03
N TRP A 60 -8.19 -21.45 -0.55
CA TRP A 60 -9.62 -21.64 -0.31
C TRP A 60 -10.15 -22.98 -0.82
N ARG A 61 -9.71 -23.43 -2.00
CA ARG A 61 -10.04 -24.78 -2.50
C ARG A 61 -9.55 -25.87 -1.56
N SER A 62 -8.37 -25.70 -0.97
CA SER A 62 -7.83 -26.66 0.00
C SER A 62 -8.66 -26.72 1.30
N ILE A 63 -9.29 -25.61 1.68
CA ILE A 63 -10.18 -25.53 2.85
C ILE A 63 -11.53 -26.17 2.52
N ASP A 64 -12.10 -25.92 1.34
CA ASP A 64 -13.38 -26.51 0.93
C ASP A 64 -13.30 -28.03 0.79
N ASN A 65 -12.20 -28.55 0.23
CA ASN A 65 -11.96 -29.99 0.12
C ASN A 65 -11.78 -30.70 1.49
N LYS A 66 -11.58 -29.94 2.58
CA LYS A 66 -11.44 -30.45 3.95
C LYS A 66 -12.75 -30.39 4.75
N LYS A 67 -13.84 -29.87 4.17
CA LYS A 67 -15.16 -29.93 4.81
C LYS A 67 -15.67 -31.38 4.84
N PRO A 68 -16.22 -31.85 5.97
CA PRO A 68 -16.68 -33.24 6.14
C PRO A 68 -17.88 -33.60 5.26
#